data_AF-G4HJ65-F1
#
_entry.id   AF-G4HJ65-F1
#
_cell.length_a   1.000
_cell.length_b   1.000
_cell.length_c   1.000
_cell.angle_alpha   90.00
_cell.angle_beta   90.00
_cell.angle_gamma   90.00
#
_symmetry.space_group_name_H-M   'P 1'
#
loop_
_entity.id
_entity.type
_entity.pdbx_description
1 polymer ?
#
loop_
_entity_poly.entity_id
_entity_poly.type
_entity_poly.pdbx_seq_one_letter_code
_entity_poly.pdbx_strand_id
1 'polypeptide(L)'
;MLPVKKKLGFVLLMIFSLFMISPAEASVAPVEQIRELVNPEFMTYTSGSLRPVKDDYGITDTEDVQLGEGQPYYIVSSEFLKSSSADGEHTDDDIFEHGGYLFVMEENGKPVGNVDVTKENGAWSIFKLSSGISPVQAIVDTRQQSAAVPDTKLIYDQAFGLLGISQNEKYIQKAGEHQLSTAQEIDIRSLGNQLIQQYQASRKLPPGSAGGRLFPSDSTHAHGKYYTVGAVIFAGFAIIGAAVMLFRKRRSKL
;
A
#
# COMPACT_ATOMS: atom_id res chain seq x y z
N MET A 1 41.68 7.97 33.17
CA MET A 1 41.02 6.64 33.07
C MET A 1 39.74 6.64 33.90
N LEU A 2 38.56 6.66 33.26
CA LEU A 2 37.29 6.57 34.02
C LEU A 2 37.09 5.13 34.58
N PRO A 3 36.59 4.99 35.82
CA PRO A 3 36.41 3.70 36.47
C PRO A 3 35.41 2.83 35.69
N VAL A 4 35.74 1.54 35.55
CA VAL A 4 35.05 0.54 34.70
C VAL A 4 33.53 0.46 34.95
N LYS A 5 33.06 0.75 36.17
CA LYS A 5 31.62 0.80 36.52
C LYS A 5 30.85 1.93 35.82
N LYS A 6 31.51 3.05 35.48
CA LYS A 6 30.89 4.17 34.75
C LYS A 6 30.82 3.93 33.23
N LYS A 7 31.66 3.02 32.71
CA LYS A 7 31.67 2.66 31.27
C LYS A 7 30.51 1.74 30.89
N LEU A 8 30.09 0.86 31.81
CA LEU A 8 29.00 -0.09 31.56
C LEU A 8 27.63 0.62 31.48
N GLY A 9 27.40 1.63 32.33
CA GLY A 9 26.16 2.43 32.29
C GLY A 9 26.03 3.25 31.00
N PHE A 10 27.14 3.75 30.45
CA PHE A 10 27.15 4.53 29.22
C PHE A 10 26.86 3.68 27.96
N VAL A 11 27.33 2.43 27.95
CA VAL A 11 27.04 1.47 26.87
C VAL A 11 25.58 1.01 26.92
N LEU A 12 25.01 0.80 28.11
CA LEU A 12 23.60 0.42 28.25
C LEU A 12 22.65 1.55 27.80
N LEU A 13 23.03 2.81 28.06
CA LEU A 13 22.25 3.99 27.68
C LEU A 13 22.28 4.26 26.16
N MET A 14 23.42 3.98 25.50
CA MET A 14 23.55 3.99 24.04
C MET A 14 22.70 2.90 23.35
N ILE A 15 22.59 1.71 23.93
CA ILE A 15 21.75 0.63 23.39
C ILE A 15 20.26 0.97 23.55
N PHE A 16 19.86 1.65 24.63
CA PHE A 16 18.47 2.08 24.82
C PHE A 16 18.07 3.23 23.88
N SER A 17 19.00 4.13 23.52
CA SER A 17 18.74 5.19 22.53
C SER A 17 18.59 4.67 21.09
N LEU A 18 19.12 3.48 20.77
CA LEU A 18 18.92 2.84 19.45
C LEU A 18 17.51 2.22 19.30
N PHE A 19 16.78 2.03 20.39
CA PHE A 19 15.40 1.54 20.38
C PHE A 19 14.34 2.64 20.43
N MET A 20 14.75 3.91 20.51
CA MET A 20 13.87 5.07 20.32
C MET A 20 13.86 5.53 18.85
N ILE A 21 13.98 4.60 17.90
CA ILE A 21 13.43 4.82 16.57
C ILE A 21 11.93 4.62 16.77
N SER A 22 11.24 5.69 17.14
CA SER A 22 9.80 5.77 16.92
C SER A 22 9.55 5.27 15.50
N PRO A 23 8.61 4.34 15.25
CA PRO A 23 8.21 4.08 13.88
C PRO A 23 7.82 5.44 13.33
N ALA A 24 8.63 5.99 12.41
CA ALA A 24 8.19 7.10 11.61
C ALA A 24 6.85 6.63 11.06
N GLU A 25 5.78 7.40 11.33
CA GLU A 25 4.52 7.27 10.62
C GLU A 25 4.90 7.00 9.17
N ALA A 26 4.41 5.88 8.62
CA ALA A 26 4.83 5.42 7.32
C ALA A 26 4.42 6.48 6.29
N SER A 27 5.31 7.45 6.06
CA SER A 27 5.15 8.42 5.01
C SER A 27 5.10 7.63 3.71
N VAL A 28 4.14 7.99 2.86
CA VAL A 28 4.04 7.43 1.52
C VAL A 28 5.42 7.58 0.87
N ALA A 29 6.02 6.46 0.48
CA ALA A 29 7.37 6.47 -0.06
C ALA A 29 7.40 7.32 -1.34
N PRO A 30 8.52 8.00 -1.65
CA PRO A 30 8.64 8.76 -2.89
C PRO A 30 8.41 7.85 -4.11
N VAL A 31 7.55 8.28 -5.03
CA VAL A 31 7.19 7.52 -6.25
C VAL A 31 8.42 7.04 -7.02
N GLU A 32 9.42 7.91 -7.16
CA GLU A 32 10.65 7.62 -7.90
C GLU A 32 11.43 6.47 -7.26
N GLN A 33 11.48 6.42 -5.93
CA GLN A 33 12.11 5.31 -5.22
C GLN A 33 11.38 3.99 -5.47
N ILE A 34 10.04 4.03 -5.52
CA ILE A 34 9.24 2.82 -5.81
C ILE A 34 9.43 2.38 -7.25
N ARG A 35 9.49 3.32 -8.21
CA ARG A 35 9.79 3.01 -9.62
C ARG A 35 11.11 2.26 -9.75
N GLU A 36 12.17 2.77 -9.12
CA GLU A 36 13.50 2.13 -9.12
C GLU A 36 13.48 0.72 -8.51
N LEU A 37 12.73 0.54 -7.41
CA LEU A 37 12.63 -0.76 -6.73
C LEU A 37 11.95 -1.84 -7.58
N VAL A 38 10.89 -1.48 -8.32
CA VAL A 38 10.09 -2.44 -9.10
C VAL A 38 10.55 -2.57 -10.55
N ASN A 39 11.39 -1.67 -11.05
CA ASN A 39 11.87 -1.70 -12.42
C ASN A 39 12.54 -3.04 -12.82
N PRO A 40 13.39 -3.68 -11.98
CA PRO A 40 13.95 -4.99 -12.31
C PRO A 40 12.87 -6.06 -12.51
N GLU A 41 11.84 -6.09 -11.67
CA GLU A 41 10.69 -6.99 -11.81
C GLU A 41 9.93 -6.68 -13.10
N PHE A 42 9.68 -5.41 -13.38
CA PHE A 42 9.03 -4.96 -14.61
C PHE A 42 9.75 -5.46 -15.88
N MET A 43 11.09 -5.39 -15.91
CA MET A 43 11.88 -5.88 -17.05
C MET A 43 11.79 -7.40 -17.25
N THR A 44 11.44 -8.17 -16.21
CA THR A 44 11.14 -9.60 -16.38
C THR A 44 9.79 -9.82 -17.07
N TYR A 45 8.81 -8.94 -16.87
CA TYR A 45 7.54 -8.98 -17.60
C TYR A 45 7.75 -8.62 -19.07
N THR A 46 8.51 -7.58 -19.38
CA THR A 46 8.75 -7.14 -20.77
C THR A 46 9.48 -8.20 -21.59
N SER A 47 10.50 -8.85 -21.02
CA SER A 47 11.25 -9.92 -21.69
C SER A 47 10.51 -11.28 -21.73
N GLY A 48 9.46 -11.44 -20.94
CA GLY A 48 8.72 -12.69 -20.78
C GLY A 48 7.23 -12.54 -21.09
N SER A 49 6.43 -12.33 -20.04
CA SER A 49 4.97 -12.44 -20.08
C SER A 49 4.25 -11.42 -20.96
N LEU A 50 4.86 -10.27 -21.26
CA LEU A 50 4.25 -9.24 -22.11
C LEU A 50 4.38 -9.56 -23.61
N ARG A 51 5.44 -10.25 -24.03
CA ARG A 51 5.68 -10.63 -25.44
C ARG A 51 4.53 -11.37 -26.10
N PRO A 52 3.93 -12.42 -25.49
CA PRO A 52 2.85 -13.17 -26.13
C PRO A 52 1.54 -12.37 -26.25
N VAL A 53 1.39 -11.28 -25.51
CA VAL A 53 0.15 -10.46 -25.46
C VAL A 53 0.40 -9.02 -25.93
N LYS A 54 1.53 -8.73 -26.56
CA LYS A 54 1.95 -7.35 -26.90
C LYS A 54 0.96 -6.63 -27.80
N ASP A 55 0.27 -7.37 -28.67
CA ASP A 55 -0.74 -6.82 -29.59
C ASP A 55 -1.98 -6.30 -28.83
N ASP A 56 -2.34 -6.91 -27.69
CA ASP A 56 -3.45 -6.45 -26.83
C ASP A 56 -3.17 -5.08 -26.21
N TYR A 57 -1.89 -4.71 -26.11
CA TYR A 57 -1.41 -3.43 -25.60
C TYR A 57 -1.03 -2.46 -26.74
N GLY A 58 -1.07 -2.90 -27.99
CA GLY A 58 -0.61 -2.11 -29.14
C GLY A 58 0.90 -1.85 -29.13
N ILE A 59 1.69 -2.75 -28.53
CA ILE A 59 3.15 -2.66 -28.42
C ILE A 59 3.80 -3.31 -29.64
N THR A 60 4.74 -2.61 -30.25
CA THR A 60 5.53 -3.12 -31.38
C THR A 60 6.69 -3.99 -30.92
N ASP A 61 7.48 -3.50 -29.97
CA ASP A 61 8.59 -4.21 -29.33
C ASP A 61 8.53 -4.05 -27.81
N THR A 62 8.44 -5.17 -27.11
CA THR A 62 8.42 -5.19 -25.64
C THR A 62 9.72 -4.72 -25.02
N GLU A 63 10.85 -4.79 -25.74
CA GLU A 63 12.15 -4.35 -25.22
C GLU A 63 12.25 -2.82 -25.08
N ASP A 64 11.46 -2.08 -25.87
CA ASP A 64 11.38 -0.60 -25.82
C ASP A 64 10.40 -0.09 -24.75
N VAL A 65 9.78 -1.00 -24.00
CA VAL A 65 8.76 -0.67 -23.01
C VAL A 65 9.41 -0.37 -21.66
N GLN A 66 9.03 0.76 -21.08
CA GLN A 66 9.54 1.26 -19.80
C GLN A 66 8.42 1.71 -18.85
N LEU A 67 8.76 1.84 -17.56
CA LEU A 67 7.91 2.51 -16.58
C LEU A 67 8.07 4.04 -16.72
N GLY A 68 6.97 4.70 -17.09
CA GLY A 68 6.85 6.16 -17.14
C GLY A 68 6.44 6.77 -15.80
N GLU A 69 5.76 7.90 -15.87
CA GLU A 69 5.26 8.61 -14.68
C GLU A 69 4.37 7.73 -13.80
N GLY A 70 4.37 7.99 -12.50
CA GLY A 70 3.54 7.25 -11.55
C GLY A 70 2.96 8.14 -10.45
N GLN A 71 1.95 7.61 -9.76
CA GLN A 71 1.25 8.32 -8.68
C GLN A 71 0.82 7.32 -7.60
N PRO A 72 0.94 7.65 -6.30
CA PRO A 72 0.31 6.85 -5.25
C PRO A 72 -1.21 6.85 -5.41
N TYR A 73 -1.83 5.69 -5.24
CA TYR A 73 -3.28 5.55 -5.18
C TYR A 73 -3.73 5.08 -3.80
N TYR A 74 -4.98 5.36 -3.51
CA TYR A 74 -5.65 5.04 -2.25
C TYR A 74 -6.88 4.18 -2.51
N ILE A 75 -7.17 3.32 -1.56
CA ILE A 75 -8.30 2.38 -1.54
C ILE A 75 -9.15 2.63 -0.31
N VAL A 76 -10.34 2.05 -0.27
CA VAL A 76 -11.22 2.15 0.90
C VAL A 76 -10.57 1.45 2.08
N SER A 77 -10.43 2.17 3.19
CA SER A 77 -9.79 1.68 4.40
C SER A 77 -10.55 0.50 4.99
N SER A 78 -9.85 -0.62 5.18
CA SER A 78 -10.42 -1.79 5.83
C SER A 78 -10.82 -1.50 7.29
N GLU A 79 -10.08 -0.65 7.99
CA GLU A 79 -10.39 -0.22 9.36
C GLU A 79 -11.64 0.67 9.39
N PHE A 80 -11.81 1.58 8.42
CA PHE A 80 -13.03 2.37 8.25
C PHE A 80 -14.28 1.49 8.07
N LEU A 81 -14.17 0.45 7.23
CA LEU A 81 -15.27 -0.48 6.98
C LEU A 81 -15.62 -1.32 8.22
N LYS A 82 -14.61 -1.71 9.00
CA LYS A 82 -14.77 -2.54 10.21
C LYS A 82 -15.30 -1.76 11.39
N SER A 83 -14.76 -0.57 11.67
CA SER A 83 -15.22 0.30 12.76
C SER A 83 -16.70 0.66 12.60
N SER A 84 -17.15 0.83 11.35
CA SER A 84 -18.53 1.15 10.99
C SER A 84 -19.54 -0.01 11.10
N SER A 85 -19.08 -1.21 11.45
CA SER A 85 -19.94 -2.39 11.63
C SER A 85 -20.30 -2.68 13.10
N ALA A 86 -19.83 -1.85 14.04
CA ALA A 86 -20.05 -2.01 15.47
C ALA A 86 -20.68 -0.75 16.08
N ASP A 87 -22.02 -0.61 16.01
CA ASP A 87 -22.93 0.25 16.80
C ASP A 87 -22.46 1.64 17.31
N GLY A 88 -21.45 2.26 16.72
CA GLY A 88 -20.77 3.46 17.23
C GLY A 88 -20.80 4.62 16.25
N GLU A 89 -20.95 5.83 16.80
CA GLU A 89 -20.83 7.09 16.08
C GLU A 89 -19.40 7.24 15.51
N HIS A 90 -19.30 7.57 14.21
CA HIS A 90 -18.07 7.54 13.45
C HIS A 90 -17.08 8.62 13.90
N THR A 91 -15.83 8.25 14.17
CA THR A 91 -14.75 9.20 14.48
C THR A 91 -13.52 9.07 13.57
N ASP A 92 -13.51 8.10 12.65
CA ASP A 92 -12.37 7.91 11.75
C ASP A 92 -12.65 8.65 10.43
N ASP A 93 -12.01 9.82 10.28
CA ASP A 93 -12.20 10.71 9.13
C ASP A 93 -11.50 10.19 7.86
N ASP A 94 -10.56 9.23 7.98
CA ASP A 94 -9.80 8.75 6.83
C ASP A 94 -10.42 7.50 6.18
N ILE A 95 -11.39 7.75 5.30
CA ILE A 95 -12.07 6.73 4.49
C ILE A 95 -11.10 5.99 3.56
N PHE A 96 -9.94 6.58 3.25
CA PHE A 96 -9.02 6.08 2.25
C PHE A 96 -7.62 5.81 2.81
N GLU A 97 -7.14 4.57 2.66
CA GLU A 97 -5.78 4.18 3.01
C GLU A 97 -4.89 4.02 1.78
N HIS A 98 -3.58 4.16 1.94
CA HIS A 98 -2.62 4.03 0.84
C HIS A 98 -2.61 2.59 0.30
N GLY A 99 -3.05 2.41 -0.95
CA GLY A 99 -3.15 1.09 -1.59
C GLY A 99 -1.87 0.69 -2.33
N GLY A 100 -1.18 1.65 -2.94
CA GLY A 100 0.00 1.37 -3.74
C GLY A 100 0.32 2.48 -4.73
N TYR A 101 0.97 2.11 -5.84
CA TYR A 101 1.36 3.03 -6.91
C TYR A 101 0.85 2.54 -8.24
N LEU A 102 0.42 3.48 -9.08
CA LEU A 102 0.04 3.23 -10.45
C LEU A 102 1.04 3.93 -11.36
N PHE A 103 1.73 3.18 -12.22
CA PHE A 103 2.68 3.69 -13.21
C PHE A 103 2.13 3.55 -14.62
N VAL A 104 2.45 4.52 -15.48
CA VAL A 104 2.22 4.40 -16.93
C VAL A 104 3.24 3.44 -17.50
N MET A 105 2.79 2.53 -18.35
CA MET A 105 3.65 1.74 -19.22
C MET A 105 3.80 2.46 -20.55
N GLU A 106 5.02 2.74 -20.97
CA GLU A 106 5.32 3.53 -22.17
C GLU A 106 6.19 2.77 -23.16
N GLU A 107 5.87 2.86 -24.44
CA GLU A 107 6.74 2.46 -25.56
C GLU A 107 7.15 3.72 -26.31
N ASN A 108 8.44 4.02 -26.39
CA ASN A 108 8.94 5.23 -27.08
C ASN A 108 8.27 6.54 -26.62
N GLY A 109 7.97 6.65 -25.32
CA GLY A 109 7.29 7.80 -24.70
C GLY A 109 5.78 7.88 -24.99
N LYS A 110 5.19 6.87 -25.65
CA LYS A 110 3.75 6.77 -25.87
C LYS A 110 3.14 5.82 -24.83
N PRO A 111 2.04 6.19 -24.15
CA PRO A 111 1.40 5.33 -23.17
C PRO A 111 0.72 4.13 -23.87
N VAL A 112 0.99 2.92 -23.38
CA VAL A 112 0.47 1.64 -23.91
C VAL A 112 -0.29 0.83 -22.87
N GLY A 113 -0.15 1.16 -21.58
CA GLY A 113 -0.88 0.49 -20.51
C GLY A 113 -0.54 1.07 -19.13
N ASN A 114 -0.89 0.34 -18.08
CA ASN A 114 -0.59 0.72 -16.70
C ASN A 114 -0.05 -0.47 -15.90
N VAL A 115 0.73 -0.17 -14.87
CA VAL A 115 1.32 -1.12 -13.93
C VAL A 115 0.87 -0.77 -12.52
N ASP A 116 0.23 -1.73 -11.86
CA ASP A 116 -0.24 -1.64 -10.49
C ASP A 116 0.80 -2.25 -9.55
N VAL A 117 1.21 -1.50 -8.54
CA VAL A 117 2.28 -1.86 -7.61
C VAL A 117 1.74 -1.79 -6.20
N THR A 118 1.74 -2.93 -5.50
CA THR A 118 1.27 -3.06 -4.12
C THR A 118 2.42 -3.44 -3.20
N LYS A 119 2.19 -3.29 -1.89
CA LYS A 119 3.10 -3.79 -0.87
C LYS A 119 2.56 -5.10 -0.30
N GLU A 120 3.23 -6.20 -0.62
CA GLU A 120 2.91 -7.52 -0.08
C GLU A 120 4.05 -8.02 0.81
N ASN A 121 3.73 -8.49 2.02
CA ASN A 121 4.70 -9.02 2.98
C ASN A 121 5.89 -8.07 3.28
N GLY A 122 5.68 -6.76 3.15
CA GLY A 122 6.70 -5.74 3.40
C GLY A 122 7.55 -5.36 2.18
N ALA A 123 7.39 -6.04 1.04
CA ALA A 123 8.08 -5.74 -0.21
C ALA A 123 7.13 -5.11 -1.24
N TRP A 124 7.64 -4.20 -2.06
CA TRP A 124 6.91 -3.65 -3.19
C TRP A 124 7.05 -4.58 -4.38
N SER A 125 5.95 -4.93 -5.03
CA SER A 125 5.94 -5.80 -6.21
C SER A 125 4.83 -5.41 -7.18
N ILE A 126 4.94 -5.87 -8.41
CA ILE A 126 3.92 -5.65 -9.43
C ILE A 126 2.73 -6.59 -9.16
N PHE A 127 1.57 -6.01 -8.88
CA PHE A 127 0.32 -6.75 -8.70
C PHE A 127 -0.28 -7.16 -10.06
N LYS A 128 -0.33 -6.23 -11.01
CA LYS A 128 -0.80 -6.51 -12.37
C LYS A 128 -0.29 -5.50 -13.41
N LEU A 129 -0.32 -5.94 -14.67
CA LEU A 129 -0.28 -5.09 -15.85
C LEU A 129 -1.69 -5.00 -16.44
N SER A 130 -2.05 -3.88 -17.05
CA SER A 130 -3.37 -3.72 -17.70
C SER A 130 -3.26 -2.99 -19.03
N SER A 131 -3.86 -3.58 -20.06
CA SER A 131 -4.00 -2.98 -21.39
C SER A 131 -5.05 -1.87 -21.32
N GLY A 132 -4.65 -0.66 -21.68
CA GLY A 132 -5.50 0.53 -21.61
C GLY A 132 -4.93 1.61 -20.72
N ILE A 133 -4.82 2.81 -21.29
CA ILE A 133 -4.25 4.00 -20.66
C ILE A 133 -5.24 4.76 -19.77
N SER A 134 -6.50 4.30 -19.74
CA SER A 134 -7.63 5.05 -19.20
C SER A 134 -7.41 5.49 -17.75
N PRO A 135 -7.01 4.63 -16.78
CA PRO A 135 -6.84 5.04 -15.39
C PRO A 135 -5.85 6.20 -15.20
N VAL A 136 -4.55 6.03 -15.49
CA VAL A 136 -3.54 7.06 -15.14
C VAL A 136 -3.78 8.36 -15.89
N GLN A 137 -4.01 8.31 -17.21
CA GLN A 137 -4.25 9.52 -18.00
C GLN A 137 -5.51 10.24 -17.51
N ALA A 138 -6.56 9.47 -17.22
CA ALA A 138 -7.79 10.04 -16.71
C ALA A 138 -7.61 10.84 -15.42
N ILE A 139 -6.78 10.34 -14.53
CA ILE A 139 -6.52 10.92 -13.23
C ILE A 139 -5.65 12.16 -13.38
N VAL A 140 -4.62 12.10 -14.22
CA VAL A 140 -3.77 13.25 -14.55
C VAL A 140 -4.61 14.39 -15.10
N ASP A 141 -5.48 14.11 -16.07
CA ASP A 141 -6.39 15.10 -16.66
C ASP A 141 -7.34 15.68 -15.60
N THR A 142 -7.90 14.83 -14.74
CA THR A 142 -8.84 15.24 -13.68
C THR A 142 -8.15 16.15 -12.65
N ARG A 143 -6.92 15.82 -12.25
CA ARG A 143 -6.10 16.63 -11.33
C ARG A 143 -5.73 17.98 -11.93
N GLN A 144 -5.32 18.00 -13.20
CA GLN A 144 -4.96 19.24 -13.90
C GLN A 144 -6.17 20.16 -14.03
N GLN A 145 -7.35 19.62 -14.35
CA GLN A 145 -8.58 20.39 -14.51
C GLN A 145 -9.19 20.86 -13.18
N SER A 146 -8.95 20.12 -12.09
CA SER A 146 -9.48 20.45 -10.74
C SER A 146 -8.60 21.42 -9.94
N ALA A 147 -7.56 21.98 -10.57
CA ALA A 147 -6.65 23.00 -10.02
C ALA A 147 -6.01 22.64 -8.66
N ALA A 148 -4.87 21.94 -8.70
CA ALA A 148 -3.80 21.87 -7.68
C ALA A 148 -4.21 22.08 -6.20
N VAL A 149 -5.21 21.33 -5.74
CA VAL A 149 -5.58 21.31 -4.33
C VAL A 149 -4.53 20.47 -3.58
N PRO A 150 -3.85 21.04 -2.55
CA PRO A 150 -3.01 20.26 -1.65
C PRO A 150 -3.80 19.06 -1.10
N ASP A 151 -3.15 17.92 -0.93
CA ASP A 151 -3.75 16.68 -0.39
C ASP A 151 -4.79 15.99 -1.28
N THR A 152 -4.83 16.29 -2.58
CA THR A 152 -5.60 15.50 -3.55
C THR A 152 -5.12 14.04 -3.56
N LYS A 153 -5.99 13.11 -3.15
CA LYS A 153 -5.72 11.66 -3.20
C LYS A 153 -6.30 11.08 -4.48
N LEU A 154 -5.50 10.30 -5.21
CA LEU A 154 -6.01 9.43 -6.27
C LEU A 154 -6.73 8.24 -5.61
N ILE A 155 -8.02 8.07 -5.91
CA ILE A 155 -8.77 6.89 -5.47
C ILE A 155 -8.88 5.89 -6.62
N TYR A 156 -8.33 4.69 -6.40
CA TYR A 156 -8.41 3.58 -7.33
C TYR A 156 -8.67 2.29 -6.54
N ASP A 157 -9.94 1.94 -6.39
CA ASP A 157 -10.37 0.76 -5.64
C ASP A 157 -11.24 -0.13 -6.52
N GLN A 158 -10.66 -1.23 -6.99
CA GLN A 158 -11.37 -2.17 -7.85
C GLN A 158 -12.45 -2.97 -7.12
N ALA A 159 -12.33 -3.18 -5.81
CA ALA A 159 -13.30 -3.95 -5.03
C ALA A 159 -14.63 -3.18 -4.92
N PHE A 160 -14.56 -1.85 -4.85
CA PHE A 160 -15.72 -0.96 -4.83
C PHE A 160 -16.01 -0.30 -6.19
N GLY A 161 -15.21 -0.55 -7.22
CA GLY A 161 -15.37 0.06 -8.55
C GLY A 161 -15.12 1.56 -8.56
N LEU A 162 -14.29 2.07 -7.64
CA LEU A 162 -13.97 3.49 -7.52
C LEU A 162 -12.78 3.84 -8.42
N LEU A 163 -12.97 4.88 -9.23
CA LEU A 163 -11.92 5.54 -10.00
C LEU A 163 -12.19 7.04 -10.01
N GLY A 164 -11.34 7.81 -9.35
CA GLY A 164 -11.54 9.26 -9.23
C GLY A 164 -10.50 9.94 -8.36
N ILE A 165 -10.80 11.16 -7.94
CA ILE A 165 -9.96 11.91 -6.99
C ILE A 165 -10.76 12.28 -5.75
N SER A 166 -10.09 12.32 -4.61
CA SER A 166 -10.63 12.83 -3.36
C SER A 166 -9.90 14.13 -3.00
N GLN A 167 -10.67 15.21 -2.85
CA GLN A 167 -10.15 16.54 -2.47
C GLN A 167 -11.23 17.32 -1.71
N ASN A 168 -10.85 18.13 -0.71
CA ASN A 168 -11.77 19.01 0.02
C ASN A 168 -13.08 18.32 0.49
N GLU A 169 -12.97 17.16 1.13
CA GLU A 169 -14.13 16.37 1.59
C GLU A 169 -15.08 15.91 0.47
N LYS A 170 -14.63 15.95 -0.79
CA LYS A 170 -15.39 15.54 -1.97
C LYS A 170 -14.67 14.45 -2.73
N TYR A 171 -15.43 13.47 -3.18
CA TYR A 171 -15.01 12.49 -4.16
C TYR A 171 -15.56 12.90 -5.52
N ILE A 172 -14.66 13.04 -6.49
CA ILE A 172 -15.00 13.33 -7.88
C ILE A 172 -14.82 12.03 -8.65
N GLN A 173 -15.95 11.38 -8.94
CA GLN A 173 -15.99 10.12 -9.66
C GLN A 173 -15.76 10.36 -11.15
N LYS A 174 -14.88 9.58 -11.77
CA LYS A 174 -14.79 9.53 -13.22
C LYS A 174 -15.65 8.42 -13.77
N ALA A 175 -16.75 8.80 -14.42
CA ALA A 175 -17.71 7.88 -15.01
C ALA A 175 -17.21 7.29 -16.33
N GLY A 176 -16.14 6.49 -16.34
CA GLY A 176 -15.70 5.69 -17.51
C GLY A 176 -15.42 6.44 -18.83
N GLU A 177 -15.59 7.76 -18.87
CA GLU A 177 -15.52 8.61 -20.06
C GLU A 177 -14.38 9.61 -19.97
N HIS A 178 -13.84 9.99 -21.13
CA HIS A 178 -12.66 10.85 -21.26
C HIS A 178 -12.89 12.33 -20.88
N GLN A 179 -14.13 12.77 -20.61
CA GLN A 179 -14.44 14.18 -20.31
C GLN A 179 -14.88 14.37 -18.85
N LEU A 180 -14.33 15.38 -18.17
CA LEU A 180 -14.72 15.77 -16.81
C LEU A 180 -16.14 16.35 -16.72
N SER A 181 -16.77 16.71 -17.84
CA SER A 181 -18.13 17.26 -17.86
C SER A 181 -19.21 16.28 -17.39
N THR A 182 -18.88 14.99 -17.23
CA THR A 182 -19.74 13.95 -16.66
C THR A 182 -19.27 13.48 -15.28
N ALA A 183 -18.28 14.14 -14.69
CA ALA A 183 -17.78 13.77 -13.37
C ALA A 183 -18.84 14.05 -12.29
N GLN A 184 -19.17 13.03 -11.51
CA GLN A 184 -20.11 13.16 -10.40
C GLN A 184 -19.33 13.56 -9.15
N GLU A 185 -19.72 14.69 -8.56
CA GLU A 185 -19.22 15.09 -7.25
C GLU A 185 -20.08 14.45 -6.16
N ILE A 186 -19.43 13.80 -5.21
CA ILE A 186 -20.06 13.09 -4.09
C ILE A 186 -19.38 13.56 -2.81
N ASP A 187 -20.17 13.96 -1.82
CA ASP A 187 -19.68 14.25 -0.47
C ASP A 187 -19.03 12.99 0.14
N ILE A 188 -17.85 13.12 0.74
CA ILE A 188 -17.08 11.98 1.27
C ILE A 188 -17.85 11.24 2.37
N ARG A 189 -18.65 11.92 3.20
CA ARG A 189 -19.47 11.24 4.22
C ARG A 189 -20.59 10.45 3.57
N SER A 190 -21.22 11.01 2.54
CA SER A 190 -22.23 10.30 1.74
C SER A 190 -21.64 9.05 1.08
N LEU A 191 -20.46 9.17 0.46
CA LEU A 191 -19.72 8.05 -0.12
C LEU A 191 -19.39 7.00 0.95
N GLY A 192 -18.86 7.41 2.11
CA GLY A 192 -18.55 6.53 3.23
C GLY A 192 -19.74 5.66 3.63
N ASN A 193 -20.90 6.28 3.81
CA ASN A 193 -22.14 5.56 4.13
C ASN A 193 -22.53 4.53 3.05
N GLN A 194 -22.40 4.88 1.78
CA GLN A 194 -22.67 3.96 0.67
C GLN A 194 -21.70 2.77 0.67
N LEU A 195 -20.41 3.02 0.91
CA LEU A 195 -19.38 1.98 0.98
C LEU A 195 -19.62 1.02 2.15
N ILE A 196 -19.99 1.54 3.32
CA ILE A 196 -20.35 0.72 4.49
C ILE A 196 -21.56 -0.17 4.16
N GLN A 197 -22.61 0.39 3.54
CA GLN A 197 -23.80 -0.38 3.16
C GLN A 197 -23.45 -1.48 2.15
N GLN A 198 -22.65 -1.17 1.14
CA GLN A 198 -22.17 -2.15 0.15
C GLN A 198 -21.34 -3.26 0.81
N TYR A 199 -20.43 -2.90 1.70
CA TYR A 199 -19.61 -3.84 2.47
C TYR A 199 -20.48 -4.77 3.32
N GLN A 200 -21.42 -4.22 4.11
CA GLN A 200 -22.33 -5.01 4.93
C GLN A 200 -23.24 -5.93 4.10
N ALA A 201 -23.74 -5.44 2.96
CA ALA A 201 -24.55 -6.24 2.05
C ALA A 201 -23.77 -7.43 1.47
N SER A 202 -22.51 -7.21 1.09
CA SER A 202 -21.64 -8.27 0.55
C SER A 202 -21.38 -9.40 1.56
N ARG A 203 -21.27 -9.07 2.86
CA ARG A 203 -21.06 -10.05 3.95
C ARG A 203 -22.31 -10.86 4.30
N LYS A 204 -23.51 -10.39 3.92
CA LYS A 204 -24.76 -11.13 4.10
C LYS A 204 -24.99 -12.21 3.04
N LEU A 205 -24.16 -12.24 1.98
CA LEU A 205 -24.27 -13.24 0.92
C LEU A 205 -23.70 -14.60 1.37
N PRO A 206 -24.35 -15.73 1.02
CA PRO A 206 -23.82 -17.06 1.30
C PRO A 206 -22.45 -17.30 0.65
N PRO A 207 -21.55 -18.08 1.30
CA PRO A 207 -20.29 -18.49 0.68
C PRO A 207 -20.53 -19.17 -0.67
N GLY A 208 -19.93 -18.65 -1.74
CA GLY A 208 -20.05 -19.20 -3.10
C GLY A 208 -21.09 -18.51 -4.00
N SER A 209 -21.82 -17.51 -3.51
CA SER A 209 -22.67 -16.65 -4.34
C SER A 209 -21.80 -15.70 -5.17
N ALA A 210 -22.18 -15.44 -6.44
CA ALA A 210 -21.52 -14.46 -7.31
C ALA A 210 -21.64 -13.05 -6.71
N GLY A 211 -20.69 -12.70 -5.83
CA GLY A 211 -20.69 -11.46 -5.02
C GLY A 211 -20.08 -11.62 -3.64
N GLY A 212 -20.11 -12.83 -3.05
CA GLY A 212 -19.56 -13.13 -1.71
C GLY A 212 -18.04 -13.22 -1.63
N ARG A 213 -17.31 -12.70 -2.63
CA ARG A 213 -15.85 -12.79 -2.76
C ARG A 213 -15.12 -11.45 -2.74
N LEU A 214 -15.83 -10.32 -2.70
CA LEU A 214 -15.16 -9.01 -2.71
C LEU A 214 -14.41 -8.72 -1.40
N PHE A 215 -14.85 -9.29 -0.29
CA PHE A 215 -14.18 -9.16 1.00
C PHE A 215 -14.07 -10.53 1.65
N PRO A 216 -12.86 -11.08 1.85
CA PRO A 216 -12.71 -12.36 2.52
C PRO A 216 -13.30 -12.29 3.94
N SER A 217 -14.00 -13.36 4.35
CA SER A 217 -14.47 -13.52 5.71
C SER A 217 -13.26 -13.52 6.68
N ASP A 218 -13.33 -12.70 7.73
CA ASP A 218 -12.25 -12.36 8.68
C ASP A 218 -11.67 -13.53 9.52
N SER A 219 -11.81 -14.80 9.10
CA SER A 219 -11.41 -15.95 9.92
C SER A 219 -9.94 -16.36 9.84
N THR A 220 -9.02 -15.63 9.18
CA THR A 220 -7.63 -16.13 8.99
C THR A 220 -6.46 -15.15 9.17
N HIS A 221 -6.64 -13.92 9.66
CA HIS A 221 -5.51 -12.98 9.84
C HIS A 221 -5.23 -12.53 11.28
N ALA A 222 -5.34 -13.45 12.25
CA ALA A 222 -4.82 -13.26 13.60
C ALA A 222 -3.30 -13.54 13.74
N HIS A 223 -2.60 -13.95 12.67
CA HIS A 223 -1.21 -14.44 12.76
C HIS A 223 -0.12 -13.52 12.20
N GLY A 224 -0.42 -12.28 11.77
CA GLY A 224 0.60 -11.39 11.18
C GLY A 224 1.40 -10.53 12.17
N LYS A 225 0.78 -10.07 13.27
CA LYS A 225 1.36 -9.03 14.13
C LYS A 225 2.20 -9.54 15.33
N TYR A 226 2.13 -10.83 15.66
CA TYR A 226 2.82 -11.38 16.85
C TYR A 226 4.16 -12.09 16.55
N TYR A 227 4.45 -12.43 15.29
CA TYR A 227 5.70 -13.13 14.96
C TYR A 227 6.94 -12.22 14.98
N THR A 228 6.79 -10.95 14.60
CA THR A 228 7.89 -9.96 14.63
C THR A 228 8.25 -9.55 16.05
N VAL A 229 7.27 -9.42 16.95
CA VAL A 229 7.53 -9.11 18.37
C VAL A 229 8.08 -10.34 19.11
N GLY A 230 7.56 -11.54 18.82
CA GLY A 230 8.05 -12.80 19.40
C GLY A 230 9.50 -13.12 19.04
N ALA A 231 9.88 -12.97 17.77
CA ALA A 231 11.24 -13.28 17.30
C ALA A 231 12.31 -12.36 17.93
N VAL A 232 12.00 -11.08 18.15
CA VAL A 232 12.90 -10.11 18.79
C VAL A 232 13.07 -10.41 20.29
N ILE A 233 12.00 -10.83 20.96
CA ILE A 233 12.06 -11.22 22.39
C ILE A 233 12.89 -12.50 22.56
N PHE A 234 12.68 -13.52 21.72
CA PHE A 234 13.45 -14.78 21.79
C PHE A 234 14.94 -14.58 21.49
N ALA A 235 15.29 -13.73 20.50
CA ALA A 235 16.69 -13.39 20.22
C ALA A 235 17.35 -12.64 21.39
N GLY A 236 16.61 -11.73 22.05
CA GLY A 236 17.08 -11.03 23.24
C GLY A 236 17.40 -11.96 24.41
N PHE A 237 16.52 -12.95 24.69
CA PHE A 237 16.77 -13.94 25.73
C PHE A 237 17.94 -14.88 25.42
N ALA A 238 18.15 -15.24 24.15
CA ALA A 238 19.28 -16.08 23.75
C ALA A 238 20.63 -15.39 23.99
N ILE A 239 20.73 -14.08 23.71
CA ILE A 239 21.94 -13.28 23.93
C ILE A 239 22.22 -13.10 25.43
N ILE A 240 21.19 -12.83 26.24
CA ILE A 240 21.32 -12.72 27.70
C ILE A 240 21.71 -14.07 28.30
N GLY A 241 21.10 -15.17 27.85
CA GLY A 241 21.44 -16.53 28.27
C GLY A 241 22.89 -16.89 27.99
N ALA A 242 23.38 -16.59 26.78
CA ALA A 242 24.78 -16.82 26.40
C ALA A 242 25.76 -15.99 27.25
N ALA A 243 25.43 -14.74 27.54
CA ALA A 243 26.24 -13.86 28.39
C ALA A 243 26.32 -14.38 29.84
N VAL A 244 25.19 -14.83 30.42
CA VAL A 244 25.15 -15.40 31.78
C VAL A 244 25.94 -16.72 31.86
N MET A 245 25.86 -17.56 30.82
CA MET A 245 26.60 -18.83 30.77
C MET A 245 28.12 -18.61 30.70
N LEU A 246 28.58 -17.62 29.93
CA LEU A 246 29.99 -17.23 29.85
C LEU A 246 30.52 -16.65 31.17
N PHE A 247 29.70 -15.89 31.90
CA PHE A 247 30.08 -15.37 33.22
C PHE A 247 30.14 -16.46 34.30
N ARG A 248 29.24 -17.45 34.28
CA ARG A 248 29.31 -18.61 35.18
C ARG A 248 30.53 -19.48 34.91
N LYS A 249 30.87 -19.72 33.63
CA LYS A 249 32.04 -20.54 33.23
C LYS A 249 33.38 -19.90 33.59
N ARG A 250 33.45 -18.56 33.69
CA ARG A 250 34.64 -17.84 34.19
C ARG A 250 34.81 -17.90 35.69
N ARG A 251 33.71 -18.00 36.47
CA ARG A 251 33.79 -18.12 37.95
C ARG A 251 34.13 -19.52 38.45
N SER A 252 33.92 -20.58 37.65
CA SER A 252 34.29 -21.95 38.08
C SER A 252 35.74 -22.33 37.74
N LYS A 253 36.52 -21.41 37.16
CA LYS A 253 37.94 -21.57 36.83
C LYS A 253 38.85 -20.63 37.62
N LEU A 254 38.30 -19.98 38.64
CA LEU A 254 38.99 -19.25 39.70
C LEU A 254 38.71 -19.97 41.02
#